data_AF-B2WM23-F1
#
_entry.id   AF-B2WM23-F1
#
_cell.length_a   1.000
_cell.length_b   1.000
_cell.length_c   1.000
_cell.angle_alpha   90.00
_cell.angle_beta   90.00
_cell.angle_gamma   90.00
#
_symmetry.space_group_name_H-M   'P 1'
#
loop_
_entity.id
_entity.type
_entity.pdbx_description
1 polymer ?
#
loop_
_entity_poly.entity_id
_entity_poly.type
_entity_poly.pdbx_seq_one_letter_code
_entity_poly.pdbx_strand_id
1 'polypeptide(L)'
;MADFESHIKGKKFLLENSERGNTIAEADSFDPLDTNSHGMVRTDSDDSLHLKPVRPREFRSFMVVPFVTLLLGLAIALGVLLLKSQPHGSDLFLVAESNYTAGTPLPAWTDDQFMYMPFMDEEQLSTENIEETQARTTAIGVKPECQQVQAQNWTASWFAKKYGESLSNISMTVDGITCRRTGIMTSVGPTGVGELNPVCQTGKVSMQFAGILEARQNASLAEQTFCAELAVLAYIQDENICSRNTTTEFNEQNAVFFGCRPRLIGGESDVLVSRDGRVQHVLQANITSDLSPQFLERHFSNDASNLLRQGNAYLFTGTTAPKWHNDSYAIDFINYFMIKQSNNSRLIDPSLPLPTLEQVTRDLYPVYSKLFAIWLGINKRKLLVSREEGATSVVEGLVNQRQTRVFLSTPLFVMAEIILGVYIIVAVCIYLWRPGRFLRRMPTSIGAIIALFAASQAVREMRGTSLLTRRDRRKHLQSLGGTYGYGTFIGADGRLHEGIEKEPFVDAVPVRGVLENVQTGFSSKSSMFKRTRG
;
A
#
# COMPACT_ATOMS: atom_id res chain seq x y z
N MET A 1 8.26 -25.65 59.62
CA MET A 1 7.16 -26.58 59.26
C MET A 1 6.32 -26.97 60.48
N ALA A 2 6.92 -27.25 61.64
CA ALA A 2 6.17 -27.55 62.88
C ALA A 2 5.25 -26.41 63.36
N ASP A 3 5.66 -25.14 63.21
CA ASP A 3 4.83 -23.99 63.60
C ASP A 3 3.62 -23.75 62.70
N PHE A 4 3.73 -24.08 61.41
CA PHE A 4 2.61 -23.94 60.48
C PHE A 4 1.54 -25.00 60.72
N GLU A 5 1.99 -26.22 61.06
CA GLU A 5 1.10 -27.35 61.34
C GLU A 5 0.37 -27.17 62.67
N SER A 6 0.97 -26.49 63.66
CA SER A 6 0.31 -26.13 64.91
C SER A 6 -0.75 -25.03 64.70
N HIS A 7 -0.47 -24.08 63.80
CA HIS A 7 -1.34 -22.93 63.54
C HIS A 7 -2.66 -23.32 62.85
N ILE A 8 -2.67 -24.38 62.04
CA ILE A 8 -3.84 -24.80 61.25
C ILE A 8 -4.68 -25.88 61.96
N LYS A 9 -4.09 -26.58 62.94
CA LYS A 9 -4.67 -27.80 63.55
C LYS A 9 -6.02 -27.61 64.26
N GLY A 10 -6.36 -26.36 64.62
CA GLY A 10 -7.63 -26.00 65.25
C GLY A 10 -8.58 -25.18 64.38
N LYS A 11 -8.18 -24.82 63.16
CA LYS A 11 -8.90 -23.88 62.30
C LYS A 11 -9.78 -24.62 61.29
N LYS A 12 -11.06 -24.27 61.21
CA LYS A 12 -11.97 -24.78 60.17
C LYS A 12 -11.93 -23.83 58.98
N PHE A 13 -12.01 -24.34 57.75
CA PHE A 13 -12.02 -23.50 56.55
C PHE A 13 -13.26 -23.80 55.70
N LEU A 14 -13.83 -22.76 55.11
CA LEU A 14 -14.95 -22.84 54.17
C LEU A 14 -14.47 -22.37 52.80
N LEU A 15 -14.97 -23.01 51.75
CA LEU A 15 -14.80 -22.53 50.38
C LEU A 15 -15.92 -21.51 50.09
N GLU A 16 -15.56 -20.23 49.94
CA GLU A 16 -16.50 -19.23 49.46
C GLU A 16 -16.52 -19.19 47.92
N ASN A 17 -17.72 -19.20 47.36
CA ASN A 17 -17.95 -19.09 45.92
C ASN A 17 -18.52 -17.71 45.59
N SER A 18 -17.83 -16.94 44.74
CA SER A 18 -18.37 -15.70 44.16
C SER A 18 -18.20 -15.67 42.64
N GLU A 19 -18.91 -14.76 41.95
CA GLU A 19 -18.74 -14.54 40.51
C GLU A 19 -17.31 -14.12 40.10
N ARG A 20 -16.44 -13.76 41.06
CA ARG A 20 -15.04 -13.38 40.82
C ARG A 20 -14.04 -14.53 41.03
N GLY A 21 -14.49 -15.72 41.43
CA GLY A 21 -13.64 -16.90 41.66
C GLY A 21 -13.78 -17.48 43.06
N ASN A 22 -13.08 -18.60 43.30
CA ASN A 22 -13.20 -19.39 44.53
C ASN A 22 -12.06 -19.06 45.49
N THR A 23 -12.39 -18.72 46.73
CA THR A 23 -11.41 -18.41 47.79
C THR A 23 -11.65 -19.29 49.02
N ILE A 24 -10.57 -19.62 49.73
CA ILE A 24 -10.61 -20.41 50.98
C ILE A 24 -10.54 -19.43 52.15
N ALA A 25 -11.57 -19.39 52.98
CA ALA A 25 -11.67 -18.54 54.17
C ALA A 25 -11.72 -19.38 55.45
N GLU A 26 -11.28 -18.83 56.58
CA GLU A 26 -11.32 -19.50 57.89
C GLU A 26 -12.70 -19.29 58.54
N ALA A 27 -13.34 -20.38 58.98
CA ALA A 27 -14.75 -20.44 59.34
C ALA A 27 -15.10 -19.82 60.72
N ASP A 28 -14.11 -19.55 61.58
CA ASP A 28 -14.33 -19.07 62.95
C ASP A 28 -14.02 -17.57 63.16
N SER A 29 -13.76 -16.78 62.11
CA SER A 29 -13.60 -15.31 62.21
C SER A 29 -14.91 -14.52 61.99
N PHE A 30 -16.04 -15.06 62.46
CA PHE A 30 -17.31 -14.32 62.45
C PHE A 30 -17.50 -13.61 63.78
N ASP A 31 -16.99 -12.38 63.90
CA ASP A 31 -17.36 -11.45 64.98
C ASP A 31 -18.70 -10.80 64.61
N PRO A 32 -19.80 -11.06 65.34
CA PRO A 32 -21.11 -10.51 64.99
C PRO A 32 -21.27 -9.02 65.32
N LEU A 33 -20.22 -8.34 65.81
CA LEU A 33 -20.25 -6.90 66.15
C LEU A 33 -19.33 -6.01 65.30
N ASP A 34 -18.58 -6.56 64.33
CA ASP A 34 -17.82 -5.72 63.38
C ASP A 34 -18.75 -5.23 62.26
N THR A 35 -19.39 -4.10 62.51
CA THR A 35 -20.40 -3.47 61.63
C THR A 35 -19.77 -2.66 60.49
N ASN A 36 -18.71 -3.15 59.86
CA ASN A 36 -18.06 -2.45 58.74
C ASN A 36 -17.49 -3.36 57.65
N SER A 37 -18.18 -4.43 57.29
CA SER A 37 -18.17 -4.97 55.91
C SER A 37 -19.03 -6.22 55.81
N HIS A 38 -19.70 -6.38 54.67
CA HIS A 38 -20.53 -7.52 54.27
C HIS A 38 -22.00 -7.46 54.68
N GLY A 39 -22.83 -7.25 53.65
CA GLY A 39 -24.26 -7.08 53.76
C GLY A 39 -25.01 -8.36 54.12
N MET A 40 -26.04 -8.15 54.95
CA MET A 40 -27.25 -8.96 55.15
C MET A 40 -27.29 -10.32 54.43
N VAL A 41 -26.95 -11.39 55.14
CA VAL A 41 -27.22 -12.77 54.70
C VAL A 41 -28.69 -13.06 54.93
N ARG A 42 -29.47 -13.07 53.85
CA ARG A 42 -30.85 -13.53 53.80
C ARG A 42 -30.83 -15.06 53.82
N THR A 43 -31.30 -15.66 54.90
CA THR A 43 -31.71 -17.07 54.94
C THR A 43 -32.96 -17.23 54.08
N ASP A 44 -32.81 -17.73 52.86
CA ASP A 44 -33.94 -18.29 52.11
C ASP A 44 -33.94 -19.82 52.27
N SER A 45 -35.05 -20.27 52.84
CA SER A 45 -35.53 -21.63 52.94
C SER A 45 -35.85 -22.22 51.57
N ASP A 46 -35.57 -23.52 51.42
CA ASP A 46 -36.26 -24.49 50.56
C ASP A 46 -36.72 -23.97 49.18
N ASP A 47 -35.81 -23.99 48.21
CA ASP A 47 -36.23 -24.13 46.82
C ASP A 47 -35.19 -24.88 45.98
N SER A 48 -35.69 -25.88 45.26
CA SER A 48 -34.96 -26.81 44.41
C SER A 48 -34.06 -26.10 43.38
N LEU A 49 -32.74 -26.13 43.61
CA LEU A 49 -31.72 -25.60 42.70
C LEU A 49 -31.61 -26.45 41.41
N HIS A 50 -32.53 -26.22 40.48
CA HIS A 50 -32.39 -26.63 39.08
C HIS A 50 -31.34 -25.73 38.38
N LEU A 51 -30.06 -26.10 38.52
CA LEU A 51 -28.96 -25.47 37.79
C LEU A 51 -29.04 -25.79 36.29
N LYS A 52 -29.30 -24.76 35.46
CA LYS A 52 -29.28 -24.80 33.99
C LYS A 52 -27.84 -24.76 33.43
N PRO A 53 -27.59 -25.33 32.23
CA PRO A 53 -26.27 -25.29 31.59
C PRO A 53 -25.86 -23.86 31.20
N VAL A 54 -24.62 -23.47 31.51
CA VAL A 54 -24.06 -22.13 31.26
C VAL A 54 -23.13 -22.16 30.04
N ARG A 55 -23.36 -21.26 29.07
CA ARG A 55 -22.49 -21.04 27.90
C ARG A 55 -21.37 -20.02 28.26
N PRO A 56 -20.10 -20.20 27.81
CA PRO A 56 -18.99 -19.30 28.13
C PRO A 56 -19.20 -17.86 27.61
N ARG A 57 -18.76 -16.85 28.39
CA ARG A 57 -19.02 -15.41 28.18
C ARG A 57 -18.04 -14.68 27.24
N GLU A 58 -17.07 -15.37 26.65
CA GLU A 58 -15.96 -14.77 25.88
C GLU A 58 -16.34 -14.26 24.46
N PHE A 59 -17.61 -14.38 24.05
CA PHE A 59 -18.11 -13.97 22.73
C PHE A 59 -19.22 -12.92 22.81
N ARG A 60 -18.94 -11.73 23.34
CA ARG A 60 -19.90 -10.60 23.31
C ARG A 60 -19.56 -9.61 22.20
N SER A 61 -20.47 -9.52 21.22
CA SER A 61 -20.41 -8.71 19.99
C SER A 61 -20.07 -7.21 20.18
N PHE A 62 -20.34 -6.63 21.35
CA PHE A 62 -20.20 -5.18 21.56
C PHE A 62 -18.75 -4.67 21.61
N MET A 63 -17.76 -5.53 21.86
CA MET A 63 -16.34 -5.14 21.88
C MET A 63 -15.73 -4.92 20.48
N VAL A 64 -16.42 -5.30 19.39
CA VAL A 64 -15.93 -5.17 18.01
C VAL A 64 -16.10 -3.75 17.45
N VAL A 65 -17.10 -3.02 17.95
CA VAL A 65 -17.54 -1.72 17.40
C VAL A 65 -16.44 -0.63 17.42
N PRO A 66 -15.71 -0.36 18.52
CA PRO A 66 -14.71 0.71 18.53
C PRO A 66 -13.47 0.42 17.68
N PHE A 67 -13.18 -0.87 17.44
CA PHE A 67 -12.03 -1.28 16.64
C PHE A 67 -12.30 -1.10 15.13
N VAL A 68 -13.53 -1.41 14.70
CA VAL A 68 -13.96 -1.24 13.31
C VAL A 68 -14.11 0.23 12.94
N THR A 69 -14.61 1.09 13.84
CA THR A 69 -14.76 2.53 13.57
C THR A 69 -13.42 3.25 13.42
N LEU A 70 -12.42 2.89 14.22
CA LEU A 70 -11.05 3.44 14.10
C LEU A 70 -10.43 3.11 12.74
N LEU A 71 -10.55 1.85 12.29
CA LEU A 71 -10.00 1.40 11.02
C LEU A 71 -10.68 2.05 9.81
N LEU A 72 -12.01 2.27 9.87
CA LEU A 72 -12.74 2.99 8.83
C LEU A 72 -12.29 4.46 8.72
N GLY A 73 -12.11 5.14 9.85
CA GLY A 73 -11.65 6.53 9.88
C GLY A 73 -10.25 6.71 9.27
N LEU A 74 -9.34 5.77 9.57
CA LEU A 74 -7.98 5.76 9.04
C LEU A 74 -7.96 5.53 7.52
N ALA A 75 -8.78 4.60 7.02
CA ALA A 75 -8.90 4.34 5.59
C ALA A 75 -9.41 5.55 4.79
N ILE A 76 -10.42 6.26 5.33
CA ILE A 76 -10.96 7.46 4.69
C ILE A 76 -9.92 8.59 4.65
N ALA A 77 -9.21 8.82 5.76
CA ALA A 77 -8.19 9.87 5.83
C ALA A 77 -7.03 9.63 4.84
N LEU A 78 -6.58 8.38 4.73
CA LEU A 78 -5.56 7.98 3.77
C LEU A 78 -6.05 8.12 2.32
N GLY A 79 -7.29 7.76 2.02
CA GLY A 79 -7.88 7.94 0.69
C GLY A 79 -7.96 9.42 0.27
N VAL A 80 -8.36 10.30 1.20
CA VAL A 80 -8.42 11.76 0.95
C VAL A 80 -7.02 12.34 0.73
N LEU A 81 -6.03 11.93 1.52
CA LEU A 81 -4.64 12.37 1.34
C LEU A 81 -4.07 11.89 0.00
N LEU A 82 -4.38 10.65 -0.43
CA LEU A 82 -3.96 10.12 -1.72
C LEU A 82 -4.54 10.93 -2.89
N LEU A 83 -5.84 11.24 -2.84
CA LEU A 83 -6.53 12.08 -3.83
C LEU A 83 -5.97 13.50 -3.88
N LYS A 84 -5.64 14.08 -2.73
CA LYS A 84 -5.10 15.45 -2.62
C LYS A 84 -3.60 15.54 -2.93
N SER A 85 -2.89 14.40 -2.93
CA SER A 85 -1.48 14.31 -3.30
C SER A 85 -1.23 14.28 -4.80
N GLN A 86 -2.28 14.31 -5.64
CA GLN A 86 -2.12 14.41 -7.09
C GLN A 86 -1.44 15.74 -7.44
N PRO A 87 -0.19 15.68 -7.91
CA PRO A 87 0.61 16.87 -7.94
C PRO A 87 0.30 17.73 -9.17
N HIS A 88 0.47 19.04 -8.97
CA HIS A 88 0.15 20.08 -9.92
C HIS A 88 1.42 20.46 -10.69
N GLY A 89 1.56 20.01 -11.94
CA GLY A 89 2.33 20.64 -13.03
C GLY A 89 3.85 20.81 -12.89
N SER A 90 4.41 20.68 -11.68
CA SER A 90 5.85 20.70 -11.35
C SER A 90 6.47 19.30 -11.38
N ASP A 91 5.65 18.30 -11.71
CA ASP A 91 5.99 16.88 -11.63
C ASP A 91 6.89 16.38 -12.74
N LEU A 92 6.85 17.02 -13.91
CA LEU A 92 7.64 16.54 -15.04
C LEU A 92 9.14 16.59 -14.72
N PHE A 93 9.61 17.64 -14.04
CA PHE A 93 11.01 17.77 -13.65
C PHE A 93 11.39 16.82 -12.51
N LEU A 94 10.47 16.55 -11.57
CA LEU A 94 10.71 15.57 -10.50
C LEU A 94 10.76 14.13 -11.04
N VAL A 95 9.87 13.79 -11.98
CA VAL A 95 9.87 12.51 -12.68
C VAL A 95 11.14 12.35 -13.50
N ALA A 96 11.52 13.39 -14.27
CA ALA A 96 12.76 13.39 -15.03
C ALA A 96 13.98 13.24 -14.11
N GLU A 97 14.05 14.02 -13.02
CA GLU A 97 15.14 13.96 -12.04
C GLU A 97 15.28 12.57 -11.42
N SER A 98 14.17 11.97 -10.98
CA SER A 98 14.16 10.63 -10.42
C SER A 98 14.64 9.59 -11.45
N ASN A 99 14.23 9.74 -12.72
CA ASN A 99 14.66 8.84 -13.78
C ASN A 99 16.16 9.00 -14.08
N TYR A 100 16.67 10.23 -14.22
CA TYR A 100 18.09 10.49 -14.49
C TYR A 100 19.01 10.04 -13.35
N THR A 101 18.56 10.16 -12.10
CA THR A 101 19.40 9.88 -10.93
C THR A 101 19.29 8.44 -10.42
N ALA A 102 18.11 7.85 -10.46
CA ALA A 102 17.82 6.55 -9.86
C ALA A 102 17.28 5.52 -10.86
N GLY A 103 17.19 5.86 -12.15
CA GLY A 103 16.67 4.96 -13.19
C GLY A 103 15.21 4.56 -12.95
N THR A 104 14.43 5.42 -12.29
CA THR A 104 13.02 5.11 -12.01
C THR A 104 12.22 5.04 -13.31
N PRO A 105 11.21 4.16 -13.39
CA PRO A 105 10.41 4.03 -14.59
C PRO A 105 9.66 5.32 -14.94
N LEU A 106 9.60 5.63 -16.24
CA LEU A 106 8.84 6.75 -16.77
C LEU A 106 7.32 6.55 -16.61
N PRO A 107 6.50 7.60 -16.81
CA PRO A 107 5.05 7.49 -16.77
C PRO A 107 4.53 6.40 -17.71
N ALA A 108 3.37 5.81 -17.37
CA ALA A 108 2.73 4.82 -18.23
C ALA A 108 2.56 5.36 -19.66
N TRP A 109 2.80 4.48 -20.63
CA TRP A 109 2.76 4.70 -22.06
C TRP A 109 3.80 5.69 -22.58
N THR A 110 4.92 5.84 -21.89
CA THR A 110 5.94 6.84 -22.23
C THR A 110 7.33 6.22 -22.19
N ASP A 111 8.17 6.57 -23.16
CA ASP A 111 9.61 6.33 -23.15
C ASP A 111 10.40 7.65 -23.20
N ASP A 112 11.71 7.59 -23.48
CA ASP A 112 12.57 8.77 -23.53
C ASP A 112 12.25 9.75 -24.69
N GLN A 113 11.43 9.37 -25.66
CA GLN A 113 11.20 10.19 -26.87
C GLN A 113 9.71 10.34 -27.22
N PHE A 114 8.87 9.40 -26.84
CA PHE A 114 7.50 9.27 -27.30
C PHE A 114 6.54 8.98 -26.15
N MET A 115 5.33 9.50 -26.30
CA MET A 115 4.14 8.95 -25.65
C MET A 115 3.39 8.10 -26.68
N TYR A 116 3.03 6.89 -26.27
CA TYR A 116 2.28 5.92 -27.04
C TYR A 116 0.80 6.03 -26.68
N MET A 117 -0.08 6.03 -27.66
CA MET A 117 -1.51 6.09 -27.38
C MET A 117 -1.93 4.84 -26.59
N PRO A 118 -2.53 5.00 -25.41
CA PRO A 118 -3.03 3.86 -24.64
C PRO A 118 -4.12 3.15 -25.45
N PHE A 119 -3.95 1.85 -25.68
CA PHE A 119 -4.96 1.00 -26.31
C PHE A 119 -5.75 0.17 -25.29
N MET A 120 -5.36 0.21 -24.02
CA MET A 120 -6.06 -0.40 -22.91
C MET A 120 -5.92 0.48 -21.66
N ASP A 121 -6.93 0.48 -20.80
CA ASP A 121 -6.89 1.22 -19.55
C ASP A 121 -5.94 0.55 -18.53
N GLU A 122 -5.22 1.35 -17.74
CA GLU A 122 -4.27 0.80 -16.75
C GLU A 122 -4.98 0.03 -15.62
N GLU A 123 -6.21 0.39 -15.27
CA GLU A 123 -7.01 -0.34 -14.28
C GLU A 123 -7.41 -1.72 -14.82
N GLN A 124 -7.73 -1.82 -16.12
CA GLN A 124 -8.03 -3.10 -16.79
C GLN A 124 -6.79 -4.00 -16.85
N LEU A 125 -5.64 -3.45 -17.24
CA LEU A 125 -4.35 -4.16 -17.22
C LEU A 125 -4.03 -4.76 -15.85
N SER A 126 -4.33 -4.02 -14.78
CA SER A 126 -4.03 -4.45 -13.41
C SER A 126 -4.95 -5.56 -12.86
N THR A 127 -6.19 -5.65 -13.37
CA THR A 127 -7.24 -6.53 -12.81
C THR A 127 -7.28 -7.91 -13.44
N GLU A 128 -6.86 -8.06 -14.69
CA GLU A 128 -7.01 -9.31 -15.45
C GLU A 128 -5.84 -10.31 -15.30
N ASN A 129 -4.94 -10.18 -14.32
CA ASN A 129 -3.69 -10.99 -14.23
C ASN A 129 -2.86 -10.98 -15.53
N ILE A 130 -2.96 -9.88 -16.29
CA ILE A 130 -2.16 -9.64 -17.47
C ILE A 130 -0.77 -9.20 -17.00
N GLU A 131 0.28 -9.89 -17.43
CA GLU A 131 1.65 -9.52 -17.10
C GLU A 131 2.20 -8.53 -18.13
N GLU A 132 1.96 -8.82 -19.41
CA GLU A 132 2.45 -8.02 -20.53
C GLU A 132 1.43 -7.99 -21.66
N THR A 133 1.41 -6.88 -22.40
CA THR A 133 0.62 -6.71 -23.62
C THR A 133 1.47 -6.11 -24.71
N GLN A 134 1.31 -6.64 -25.92
CA GLN A 134 1.96 -6.14 -27.11
C GLN A 134 0.89 -5.72 -28.10
N ALA A 135 0.95 -4.49 -28.57
CA ALA A 135 0.10 -4.06 -29.67
C ALA A 135 0.72 -2.91 -30.45
N ARG A 136 0.22 -2.76 -31.67
CA ARG A 136 0.52 -1.62 -32.53
C ARG A 136 -0.32 -0.41 -32.12
N THR A 137 0.34 0.71 -31.90
CA THR A 137 -0.29 1.97 -31.49
C THR A 137 0.42 3.18 -32.08
N THR A 138 -0.26 4.33 -32.04
CA THR A 138 0.31 5.60 -32.46
C THR A 138 1.34 6.09 -31.44
N ALA A 139 2.53 6.45 -31.91
CA ALA A 139 3.55 7.13 -31.13
C ALA A 139 3.56 8.62 -31.51
N ILE A 140 3.57 9.49 -30.50
CA ILE A 140 3.69 10.95 -30.65
C ILE A 140 4.86 11.44 -29.81
N GLY A 141 5.76 12.17 -30.44
CA GLY A 141 6.90 12.79 -29.81
C GLY A 141 7.21 14.15 -30.42
N VAL A 142 8.25 14.79 -29.92
CA VAL A 142 8.70 16.08 -30.43
C VAL A 142 10.21 16.10 -30.53
N LYS A 143 10.71 16.66 -31.62
CA LYS A 143 12.13 16.93 -31.82
C LYS A 143 12.31 18.43 -32.08
N PRO A 144 13.12 19.14 -31.28
CA PRO A 144 13.41 20.54 -31.56
C PRO A 144 14.36 20.67 -32.75
N GLU A 145 14.14 21.71 -33.56
CA GLU A 145 15.06 22.20 -34.58
C GLU A 145 15.60 23.54 -34.11
N CYS A 146 16.92 23.67 -34.00
CA CYS A 146 17.55 24.87 -33.46
C CYS A 146 18.47 25.52 -34.48
N GLN A 147 18.53 26.84 -34.45
CA GLN A 147 19.50 27.61 -35.19
C GLN A 147 20.17 28.67 -34.30
N GLN A 148 21.45 28.91 -34.56
CA GLN A 148 22.16 30.03 -33.94
C GLN A 148 21.70 31.33 -34.61
N VAL A 149 21.28 32.31 -33.81
CA VAL A 149 20.81 33.59 -34.32
C VAL A 149 22.00 34.54 -34.47
N GLN A 150 22.13 35.13 -35.67
CA GLN A 150 23.19 36.08 -35.98
C GLN A 150 23.08 37.34 -35.10
N ALA A 151 24.22 37.96 -34.78
CA ALA A 151 24.32 39.12 -33.89
C ALA A 151 23.38 40.28 -34.26
N GLN A 152 23.21 40.55 -35.55
CA GLN A 152 22.30 41.59 -36.06
C GLN A 152 20.81 41.32 -35.83
N ASN A 153 20.44 40.09 -35.53
CA ASN A 153 19.06 39.64 -35.36
C ASN A 153 18.68 39.45 -33.88
N TRP A 154 19.51 39.89 -32.94
CA TRP A 154 19.15 39.92 -31.52
C TRP A 154 19.72 41.15 -30.83
N THR A 155 19.05 41.60 -29.78
CA THR A 155 19.55 42.65 -28.88
C THR A 155 19.28 42.19 -27.45
N ALA A 156 20.28 42.28 -26.59
CA ALA A 156 20.13 41.93 -25.19
C ALA A 156 20.87 42.93 -24.31
N SER A 157 20.18 43.38 -23.26
CA SER A 157 20.68 44.36 -22.30
C SER A 157 20.48 43.84 -20.88
N TRP A 158 21.44 44.07 -19.99
CA TRP A 158 21.34 43.76 -18.56
C TRP A 158 21.63 45.00 -17.72
N PHE A 159 20.92 45.18 -16.62
CA PHE A 159 21.23 46.22 -15.65
C PHE A 159 20.91 45.79 -14.21
N ALA A 160 21.81 46.13 -13.29
CA ALA A 160 21.60 45.95 -11.87
C ALA A 160 20.62 47.00 -11.32
N LYS A 161 19.73 46.55 -10.43
CA LYS A 161 18.87 47.38 -9.58
C LYS A 161 19.43 47.44 -8.16
N LYS A 162 18.74 48.18 -7.27
CA LYS A 162 19.06 48.20 -5.85
C LYS A 162 18.88 46.81 -5.23
N TYR A 163 19.66 46.52 -4.18
CA TYR A 163 19.58 45.28 -3.38
C TYR A 163 19.91 43.98 -4.11
N GLY A 164 20.67 44.03 -5.21
CA GLY A 164 21.18 42.84 -5.90
C GLY A 164 20.18 42.18 -6.86
N GLU A 165 18.96 42.71 -6.97
CA GLU A 165 18.08 42.42 -8.09
C GLU A 165 18.65 43.03 -9.37
N SER A 166 18.37 42.42 -10.52
CA SER A 166 18.77 42.94 -11.83
C SER A 166 17.72 42.62 -12.87
N LEU A 167 17.66 43.38 -13.95
CA LEU A 167 16.76 43.10 -15.07
C LEU A 167 17.52 42.87 -16.35
N SER A 168 16.97 42.01 -17.19
CA SER A 168 17.40 41.83 -18.57
C SER A 168 16.26 42.14 -19.55
N ASN A 169 16.63 42.64 -20.72
CA ASN A 169 15.75 42.73 -21.88
C ASN A 169 16.36 41.90 -22.99
N ILE A 170 15.54 41.08 -23.64
CA ILE A 170 15.96 40.26 -24.78
C ILE A 170 14.96 40.50 -25.91
N SER A 171 15.48 40.75 -27.11
CA SER A 171 14.72 40.79 -28.36
C SER A 171 15.46 39.96 -29.39
N MET A 172 14.75 39.12 -30.13
CA MET A 172 15.32 38.20 -31.09
C MET A 172 14.41 38.07 -32.31
N THR A 173 15.00 38.07 -33.50
CA THR A 173 14.31 37.94 -34.77
C THR A 173 14.71 36.63 -35.45
N VAL A 174 13.71 35.79 -35.73
CA VAL A 174 13.86 34.48 -36.36
C VAL A 174 12.83 34.40 -37.48
N ASP A 175 13.24 34.02 -38.69
CA ASP A 175 12.37 33.93 -39.87
C ASP A 175 11.56 35.21 -40.16
N GLY A 176 12.15 36.38 -39.88
CA GLY A 176 11.52 37.69 -40.05
C GLY A 176 10.50 38.07 -38.95
N ILE A 177 10.29 37.22 -37.94
CA ILE A 177 9.39 37.47 -36.81
C ILE A 177 10.22 37.85 -35.59
N THR A 178 9.91 38.99 -34.98
CA THR A 178 10.59 39.48 -33.78
C THR A 178 9.79 39.14 -32.53
N CYS A 179 10.42 38.38 -31.63
CA CYS A 179 9.93 38.07 -30.30
C CYS A 179 10.79 38.79 -29.26
N ARG A 180 10.18 39.36 -28.23
CA ARG A 180 10.89 40.12 -27.19
C ARG A 180 10.30 39.89 -25.82
N ARG A 181 11.13 40.05 -24.79
CA ARG A 181 10.71 40.07 -23.40
C ARG A 181 11.55 41.10 -22.65
N THR A 182 10.88 42.04 -22.01
CA THR A 182 11.52 43.13 -21.26
C THR A 182 11.27 42.94 -19.76
N GLY A 183 12.22 43.36 -18.94
CA GLY A 183 12.10 43.24 -17.49
C GLY A 183 12.15 41.79 -16.99
N ILE A 184 12.94 40.94 -17.64
CA ILE A 184 13.24 39.60 -17.16
C ILE A 184 13.98 39.75 -15.82
N MET A 185 13.40 39.23 -14.75
CA MET A 185 14.06 39.25 -13.44
C MET A 185 15.32 38.39 -13.48
N THR A 186 16.44 38.97 -13.07
CA THR A 186 17.75 38.32 -13.00
C THR A 186 18.43 38.66 -11.68
N SER A 187 19.45 37.91 -11.28
CA SER A 187 20.21 38.18 -10.05
C SER A 187 21.69 38.32 -10.31
N VAL A 188 22.36 39.21 -9.55
CA VAL A 188 23.83 39.36 -9.54
C VAL A 188 24.57 38.12 -8.99
N GLY A 189 23.83 37.20 -8.39
CA GLY A 189 24.35 35.91 -7.94
C GLY A 189 23.34 35.04 -7.19
N PRO A 190 23.76 33.85 -6.74
CA PRO A 190 22.99 33.04 -5.80
C PRO A 190 22.84 33.73 -4.44
N THR A 191 21.76 33.38 -3.73
CA THR A 191 21.53 33.79 -2.34
C THR A 191 22.19 32.75 -1.43
N GLY A 192 23.05 33.19 -0.51
CA GLY A 192 23.66 32.29 0.48
C GLY A 192 22.62 31.66 1.41
N VAL A 193 22.94 30.50 1.98
CA VAL A 193 22.07 29.86 2.97
C VAL A 193 21.98 30.75 4.21
N GLY A 194 20.78 31.22 4.53
CA GLY A 194 20.54 32.13 5.66
C GLY A 194 20.75 33.61 5.34
N GLU A 195 21.03 33.96 4.08
CA GLU A 195 21.14 35.35 3.63
C GLU A 195 19.85 35.86 3.00
N LEU A 196 19.57 37.15 3.18
CA LEU A 196 18.40 37.83 2.60
C LEU A 196 18.68 38.40 1.21
N ASN A 197 19.95 38.67 0.89
CA ASN A 197 20.34 39.33 -0.36
C ASN A 197 21.26 38.39 -1.18
N PRO A 198 21.21 38.47 -2.52
CA PRO A 198 22.12 37.72 -3.37
C PRO A 198 23.56 38.23 -3.24
N VAL A 199 24.53 37.30 -3.29
CA VAL A 199 25.96 37.62 -3.27
C VAL A 199 26.42 37.89 -4.69
N CYS A 200 26.92 39.10 -4.95
CA CYS A 200 27.40 39.47 -6.28
C CYS A 200 28.64 38.66 -6.68
N GLN A 201 28.61 38.06 -7.88
CA GLN A 201 29.68 37.20 -8.37
C GLN A 201 30.80 38.00 -9.05
N THR A 202 32.04 37.66 -8.74
CA THR A 202 33.25 38.36 -9.23
C THR A 202 34.12 37.43 -10.08
N GLY A 203 35.02 38.01 -10.87
CA GLY A 203 35.82 37.28 -11.85
C GLY A 203 35.08 37.05 -13.16
N LYS A 204 35.42 35.97 -13.87
CA LYS A 204 34.67 35.51 -15.03
C LYS A 204 33.35 34.90 -14.56
N VAL A 205 32.25 35.41 -15.10
CA VAL A 205 30.91 34.99 -14.73
C VAL A 205 30.11 34.62 -15.97
N SER A 206 29.12 33.75 -15.80
CA SER A 206 28.18 33.40 -16.85
C SER A 206 26.74 33.45 -16.33
N MET A 207 25.82 33.69 -17.25
CA MET A 207 24.38 33.67 -17.03
C MET A 207 23.73 32.97 -18.22
N GLN A 208 22.86 32.00 -17.93
CA GLN A 208 22.06 31.32 -18.94
C GLN A 208 20.61 31.75 -18.90
N PHE A 209 20.01 31.86 -20.07
CA PHE A 209 18.58 32.04 -20.24
C PHE A 209 18.03 30.86 -21.03
N ALA A 210 17.02 30.18 -20.49
CA ALA A 210 16.21 29.21 -21.22
C ALA A 210 14.75 29.60 -21.01
N GLY A 211 14.07 30.06 -22.06
CA GLY A 211 12.76 30.67 -21.90
C GLY A 211 12.03 30.92 -23.21
N ILE A 212 10.79 31.41 -23.08
CA ILE A 212 9.96 31.87 -24.20
C ILE A 212 9.96 33.40 -24.21
N LEU A 213 9.95 33.98 -25.41
CA LEU A 213 9.79 35.42 -25.63
C LEU A 213 8.36 35.73 -26.12
N GLU A 214 7.93 36.96 -25.94
CA GLU A 214 6.57 37.38 -26.28
C GLU A 214 6.52 38.06 -27.65
N ALA A 215 5.41 37.89 -28.36
CA ALA A 215 5.18 38.67 -29.57
C ALA A 215 4.93 40.15 -29.22
N ARG A 216 5.12 41.03 -30.20
CA ARG A 216 4.76 42.46 -30.06
C ARG A 216 3.27 42.64 -29.71
N GLN A 217 2.91 43.73 -29.03
CA GLN A 217 1.53 43.96 -28.58
C GLN A 217 0.49 43.96 -29.73
N ASN A 218 0.87 44.39 -30.93
CA ASN A 218 0.00 44.39 -32.12
C ASN A 218 0.34 43.26 -33.10
N ALA A 219 0.81 42.12 -32.59
CA ALA A 219 1.20 40.97 -33.40
C ALA A 219 -0.01 40.23 -33.97
N SER A 220 0.14 39.69 -35.18
CA SER A 220 -0.84 38.76 -35.74
C SER A 220 -0.92 37.47 -34.92
N LEU A 221 -2.00 36.70 -35.04
CA LEU A 221 -2.12 35.40 -34.37
C LEU A 221 -1.00 34.43 -34.78
N ALA A 222 -0.54 34.51 -36.03
CA ALA A 222 0.57 33.71 -36.53
C ALA A 222 1.90 34.09 -35.84
N GLU A 223 2.15 35.39 -35.67
CA GLU A 223 3.33 35.89 -34.94
C GLU A 223 3.28 35.50 -33.45
N GLN A 224 2.11 35.61 -32.81
CA GLN A 224 1.91 35.17 -31.42
C GLN A 224 2.16 33.67 -31.27
N THR A 225 1.67 32.87 -32.22
CA THR A 225 1.86 31.42 -32.22
C THR A 225 3.33 31.06 -32.42
N PHE A 226 4.00 31.72 -33.36
CA PHE A 226 5.43 31.57 -33.61
C PHE A 226 6.27 31.86 -32.36
N CYS A 227 6.05 32.98 -31.69
CA CYS A 227 6.82 33.34 -30.50
C CYS A 227 6.58 32.38 -29.33
N ALA A 228 5.37 31.86 -29.16
CA ALA A 228 5.06 30.86 -28.14
C ALA A 228 5.68 29.47 -28.42
N GLU A 229 5.92 29.13 -29.69
CA GLU A 229 6.65 27.92 -30.08
C GLU A 229 8.17 28.09 -30.07
N LEU A 230 8.66 29.32 -30.13
CA LEU A 230 10.09 29.61 -30.16
C LEU A 230 10.67 29.57 -28.74
N ALA A 231 11.34 28.46 -28.42
CA ALA A 231 12.18 28.37 -27.25
C ALA A 231 13.51 29.09 -27.52
N VAL A 232 13.94 29.92 -26.58
CA VAL A 232 15.18 30.70 -26.68
C VAL A 232 16.15 30.24 -25.62
N LEU A 233 17.33 29.83 -26.07
CA LEU A 233 18.48 29.57 -25.21
C LEU A 233 19.52 30.66 -25.46
N ALA A 234 20.01 31.29 -24.39
CA ALA A 234 21.10 32.25 -24.46
C ALA A 234 22.17 31.92 -23.43
N TYR A 235 23.43 32.05 -23.86
CA TYR A 235 24.60 31.91 -23.00
C TYR A 235 25.34 33.23 -23.03
N ILE A 236 25.44 33.86 -21.86
CA ILE A 236 26.02 35.18 -21.69
C ILE A 236 27.19 35.03 -20.73
N GLN A 237 28.32 35.64 -21.06
CA GLN A 237 29.52 35.69 -20.25
C GLN A 237 29.93 37.13 -20.04
N ASP A 238 30.49 37.44 -18.86
CA ASP A 238 30.98 38.77 -18.58
C ASP A 238 32.05 38.75 -17.47
N GLU A 239 32.60 39.91 -17.16
CA GLU A 239 33.55 40.12 -16.07
C GLU A 239 33.25 41.41 -15.28
N ASN A 240 33.52 41.41 -13.98
CA ASN A 240 33.40 42.62 -13.13
C ASN A 240 32.00 43.26 -13.13
N ILE A 241 30.94 42.44 -13.17
CA ILE A 241 29.54 42.90 -13.18
C ILE A 241 29.14 43.72 -11.94
N CYS A 242 29.81 43.47 -10.79
CA CYS A 242 29.47 44.08 -9.50
C CYS A 242 29.83 45.56 -9.38
N SER A 243 30.78 46.05 -10.18
CA SER A 243 31.24 47.44 -10.13
C SER A 243 30.52 48.36 -11.12
N ARG A 244 29.67 47.81 -11.99
CA ARG A 244 29.01 48.58 -13.05
C ARG A 244 27.68 49.15 -12.57
N ASN A 245 27.52 50.46 -12.72
CA ASN A 245 26.28 51.18 -12.42
C ASN A 245 25.47 51.55 -13.67
N THR A 246 25.86 51.05 -14.84
CA THR A 246 25.25 51.34 -16.14
C THR A 246 24.64 50.09 -16.76
N THR A 247 23.67 50.28 -17.65
CA THR A 247 23.17 49.22 -18.51
C THR A 247 24.32 48.66 -19.35
N THR A 248 24.46 47.33 -19.34
CA THR A 248 25.39 46.59 -20.18
C THR A 248 24.63 46.07 -21.40
N GLU A 249 25.06 46.44 -22.60
CA GLU A 249 24.58 45.87 -23.86
C GLU A 249 25.50 44.71 -24.25
N PHE A 250 24.91 43.58 -24.61
CA PHE A 250 25.66 42.40 -25.04
C PHE A 250 25.87 42.40 -26.56
N ASN A 251 26.97 41.77 -26.99
CA ASN A 251 27.36 41.61 -28.38
C ASN A 251 27.82 40.16 -28.64
N GLU A 252 28.23 39.86 -29.86
CA GLU A 252 28.63 38.50 -30.26
C GLU A 252 29.88 37.95 -29.56
N GLN A 253 30.68 38.80 -28.90
CA GLN A 253 31.88 38.38 -28.18
C GLN A 253 31.53 37.83 -26.79
N ASN A 254 30.44 38.30 -26.20
CA ASN A 254 30.08 37.99 -24.82
C ASN A 254 28.70 37.31 -24.69
N ALA A 255 27.94 37.15 -25.77
CA ALA A 255 26.71 36.39 -25.77
C ALA A 255 26.44 35.63 -27.08
N VAL A 256 25.80 34.47 -26.96
CA VAL A 256 25.28 33.68 -28.08
C VAL A 256 23.82 33.28 -27.83
N PHE A 257 23.01 33.34 -28.88
CA PHE A 257 21.58 33.07 -28.83
C PHE A 257 21.19 31.96 -29.81
N PHE A 258 20.31 31.06 -29.35
CA PHE A 258 19.76 29.95 -30.12
C PHE A 258 18.23 30.03 -30.10
N GLY A 259 17.64 29.98 -31.29
CA GLY A 259 16.19 29.85 -31.45
C GLY A 259 15.86 28.40 -31.80
N CYS A 260 15.04 27.75 -30.97
CA CYS A 260 14.65 26.36 -31.10
C CYS A 260 13.14 26.25 -31.28
N ARG A 261 12.69 25.63 -32.38
CA ARG A 261 11.28 25.35 -32.62
C ARG A 261 11.03 23.84 -32.57
N PRO A 262 10.05 23.38 -31.77
CA PRO A 262 9.68 21.98 -31.77
C PRO A 262 9.00 21.59 -33.09
N ARG A 263 9.35 20.41 -33.60
CA ARG A 263 8.63 19.71 -34.65
C ARG A 263 7.99 18.46 -34.09
N LEU A 264 6.70 18.28 -34.38
CA LEU A 264 6.01 17.04 -34.07
C LEU A 264 6.59 15.91 -34.92
N ILE A 265 6.85 14.80 -34.26
CA ILE A 265 7.23 13.55 -34.90
C ILE A 265 6.25 12.49 -34.43
N GLY A 266 5.93 11.55 -35.31
CA GLY A 266 4.95 10.53 -34.96
C GLY A 266 4.77 9.50 -36.05
N GLY A 267 3.96 8.50 -35.72
CA GLY A 267 3.68 7.38 -36.59
C GLY A 267 3.22 6.17 -35.80
N GLU A 268 3.51 4.99 -36.32
CA GLU A 268 3.01 3.73 -35.76
C GLU A 268 4.15 2.95 -35.09
N SER A 269 3.88 2.38 -33.93
CA SER A 269 4.86 1.62 -33.16
C SER A 269 4.23 0.38 -32.54
N ASP A 270 4.94 -0.75 -32.62
CA ASP A 270 4.61 -1.98 -31.89
C ASP A 270 5.34 -1.97 -30.55
N VAL A 271 4.57 -1.91 -29.46
CA VAL A 271 5.10 -1.72 -28.10
C VAL A 271 4.67 -2.85 -27.18
N LEU A 272 5.63 -3.33 -26.40
CA LEU A 272 5.40 -4.25 -25.29
C LEU A 272 5.29 -3.44 -24.00
N VAL A 273 4.17 -3.60 -23.30
CA VAL A 273 3.76 -2.80 -22.15
C VAL A 273 3.42 -3.72 -20.98
N SER A 274 3.89 -3.36 -19.79
CA SER A 274 3.61 -4.12 -18.57
C SER A 274 2.19 -3.88 -18.04
N ARG A 275 1.80 -4.67 -17.03
CA ARG A 275 0.53 -4.52 -16.28
C ARG A 275 0.23 -3.11 -15.73
N ASP A 276 1.23 -2.26 -15.56
CA ASP A 276 1.07 -0.89 -15.03
C ASP A 276 1.10 0.15 -16.15
N GLY A 277 0.97 -0.28 -17.41
CA GLY A 277 1.04 0.57 -18.59
C GLY A 277 2.46 1.02 -18.94
N ARG A 278 3.52 0.46 -18.34
CA ARG A 278 4.91 0.89 -18.61
C ARG A 278 5.49 0.22 -19.83
N VAL A 279 6.02 1.03 -20.75
CA VAL A 279 6.72 0.53 -21.94
C VAL A 279 7.98 -0.23 -21.51
N GLN A 280 8.07 -1.50 -21.90
CA GLN A 280 9.24 -2.34 -21.67
C GLN A 280 10.14 -2.33 -22.90
N HIS A 281 9.56 -2.57 -24.07
CA HIS A 281 10.29 -2.66 -25.34
C HIS A 281 9.48 -2.10 -26.50
N VAL A 282 10.19 -1.52 -27.45
CA VAL A 282 9.66 -1.07 -28.74
C VAL A 282 10.23 -2.00 -29.80
N LEU A 283 9.38 -2.81 -30.42
CA LEU A 283 9.81 -3.87 -31.34
C LEU A 283 9.99 -3.34 -32.76
N GLN A 284 9.05 -2.50 -33.21
CA GLN A 284 9.09 -1.85 -34.50
C GLN A 284 8.50 -0.46 -34.38
N ALA A 285 9.14 0.52 -35.02
CA ALA A 285 8.64 1.89 -35.07
C ALA A 285 8.76 2.43 -36.51
N ASN A 286 7.67 2.94 -37.05
CA ASN A 286 7.62 3.66 -38.32
C ASN A 286 7.26 5.12 -38.02
N ILE A 287 8.28 5.91 -37.67
CA ILE A 287 8.16 7.30 -37.24
C ILE A 287 8.66 8.22 -38.35
N THR A 288 7.91 9.29 -38.60
CA THR A 288 8.29 10.35 -39.53
C THR A 288 8.17 11.71 -38.87
N SER A 289 8.98 12.66 -39.32
CA SER A 289 8.84 14.09 -39.00
C SER A 289 7.93 14.82 -39.98
N ASP A 290 7.66 14.23 -41.14
CA ASP A 290 6.74 14.78 -42.15
C ASP A 290 5.37 14.12 -41.98
N LEU A 291 4.55 14.70 -41.10
CA LEU A 291 3.22 14.20 -40.77
C LEU A 291 2.21 14.63 -41.82
N SER A 292 1.50 13.66 -42.41
CA SER A 292 0.48 13.96 -43.42
C SER A 292 -0.70 14.73 -42.81
N PRO A 293 -1.41 15.57 -43.60
CA PRO A 293 -2.61 16.26 -43.12
C PRO A 293 -3.66 15.30 -42.55
N GLN A 294 -3.81 14.13 -43.18
CA GLN A 294 -4.71 13.06 -42.72
C GLN A 294 -4.31 12.52 -41.34
N PHE A 295 -3.01 12.40 -41.05
CA PHE A 295 -2.53 12.00 -39.74
C PHE A 295 -2.89 13.07 -38.69
N LEU A 296 -2.69 14.35 -39.02
CA LEU A 296 -2.97 15.45 -38.09
C LEU A 296 -4.48 15.54 -37.79
N GLU A 297 -5.34 15.52 -38.81
CA GLU A 297 -6.80 15.56 -38.66
C GLU A 297 -7.34 14.39 -37.84
N ARG A 298 -6.71 13.21 -37.95
CA ARG A 298 -7.13 12.01 -37.22
C ARG A 298 -6.77 12.06 -35.74
N HIS A 299 -5.64 12.68 -35.38
CA HIS A 299 -5.08 12.59 -34.02
C HIS A 299 -5.19 13.88 -33.21
N PHE A 300 -5.49 15.02 -33.84
CA PHE A 300 -5.61 16.31 -33.16
C PHE A 300 -6.97 16.94 -33.43
N SER A 301 -7.68 17.30 -32.36
CA SER A 301 -8.97 18.00 -32.44
C SER A 301 -8.83 19.50 -32.77
N ASN A 302 -7.61 20.04 -32.62
CA ASN A 302 -7.24 21.41 -32.94
C ASN A 302 -5.89 21.44 -33.66
N ASP A 303 -5.38 22.64 -33.94
CA ASP A 303 -4.07 22.79 -34.55
C ASP A 303 -2.97 22.20 -33.66
N ALA A 304 -2.12 21.36 -34.22
CA ALA A 304 -1.01 20.71 -33.54
C ALA A 304 -0.02 21.72 -32.93
N SER A 305 0.03 22.96 -33.48
CA SER A 305 0.73 24.11 -32.88
C SER A 305 0.29 24.39 -31.43
N ASN A 306 -0.98 24.12 -31.12
CA ASN A 306 -1.53 24.34 -29.80
C ASN A 306 -0.87 23.42 -28.76
N LEU A 307 -0.65 22.15 -29.10
CA LEU A 307 0.06 21.20 -28.24
C LEU A 307 1.50 21.66 -28.00
N LEU A 308 2.20 22.09 -29.06
CA LEU A 308 3.58 22.55 -28.99
C LEU A 308 3.74 23.77 -28.09
N ARG A 309 2.85 24.76 -28.22
CA ARG A 309 2.82 25.95 -27.36
C ARG A 309 2.57 25.62 -25.91
N GLN A 310 1.60 24.73 -25.64
CA GLN A 310 1.32 24.29 -24.28
C GLN A 310 2.54 23.56 -23.68
N GLY A 311 3.13 22.62 -24.42
CA GLY A 311 4.32 21.89 -23.97
C GLY A 311 5.48 22.84 -23.64
N ASN A 312 5.79 23.78 -24.54
CA ASN A 312 6.80 24.80 -24.29
C ASN A 312 6.51 25.62 -23.02
N ALA A 313 5.25 26.03 -22.80
CA ALA A 313 4.89 26.81 -21.61
C ALA A 313 5.16 26.05 -20.31
N TYR A 314 5.06 24.70 -20.31
CA TYR A 314 5.42 23.84 -19.16
C TYR A 314 6.93 23.55 -19.08
N LEU A 315 7.62 23.37 -20.21
CA LEU A 315 9.06 23.09 -20.23
C LEU A 315 9.91 24.33 -19.87
N PHE A 316 9.44 25.52 -20.25
CA PHE A 316 10.13 26.80 -20.03
C PHE A 316 9.36 27.70 -19.08
N THR A 317 8.78 27.12 -18.02
CA THR A 317 8.13 27.91 -16.98
C THR A 317 9.09 28.95 -16.44
N GLY A 318 8.64 30.20 -16.28
CA GLY A 318 9.45 31.28 -15.72
C GLY A 318 9.70 31.16 -14.21
N THR A 319 9.74 29.93 -13.67
CA THR A 319 9.92 29.64 -12.25
C THR A 319 11.34 29.87 -11.77
N THR A 320 12.32 29.84 -12.69
CA THR A 320 13.72 30.10 -12.39
C THR A 320 14.20 31.39 -13.05
N ALA A 321 14.55 32.38 -12.21
CA ALA A 321 15.19 33.61 -12.67
C ALA A 321 16.66 33.32 -13.02
N PRO A 322 17.16 33.75 -14.20
CA PRO A 322 18.59 33.70 -14.52
C PRO A 322 19.42 34.39 -13.44
N LYS A 323 20.56 33.81 -13.08
CA LYS A 323 21.50 34.43 -12.15
C LYS A 323 22.91 34.32 -12.71
N TRP A 324 23.72 35.32 -12.41
CA TRP A 324 25.14 35.23 -12.63
C TRP A 324 25.76 34.20 -11.70
N HIS A 325 26.69 33.43 -12.21
CA HIS A 325 27.47 32.48 -11.42
C HIS A 325 28.91 32.44 -11.95
N ASN A 326 29.83 32.03 -11.08
CA ASN A 326 31.24 31.86 -11.39
C ASN A 326 31.67 30.39 -11.31
N ASP A 327 30.69 29.49 -11.33
CA ASP A 327 30.88 28.05 -11.19
C ASP A 327 30.32 27.31 -12.42
N SER A 328 30.19 25.99 -12.34
CA SER A 328 29.63 25.19 -13.42
C SER A 328 28.34 24.48 -12.97
N TYR A 329 27.55 25.10 -12.10
CA TYR A 329 26.25 24.60 -11.65
C TYR A 329 25.12 25.23 -12.45
N ALA A 330 24.23 24.38 -12.96
CA ALA A 330 23.05 24.86 -13.66
C ALA A 330 22.05 25.46 -12.68
N ILE A 331 21.54 26.64 -13.02
CA ILE A 331 20.47 27.31 -12.27
C ILE A 331 19.11 26.91 -12.81
N ASP A 332 18.96 26.80 -14.14
CA ASP A 332 17.70 26.42 -14.78
C ASP A 332 17.62 24.91 -15.06
N PHE A 333 16.38 24.40 -15.17
CA PHE A 333 16.13 22.98 -15.39
C PHE A 333 16.68 22.47 -16.73
N ILE A 334 16.66 23.28 -17.78
CA ILE A 334 17.07 22.84 -19.12
C ILE A 334 18.56 22.56 -19.13
N ASN A 335 19.39 23.52 -18.71
CA ASN A 335 20.82 23.32 -18.59
C ASN A 335 21.15 22.23 -17.55
N TYR A 336 20.38 22.14 -16.46
CA TYR A 336 20.55 21.08 -15.47
C TYR A 336 20.40 19.68 -16.08
N PHE A 337 19.34 19.43 -16.84
CA PHE A 337 19.14 18.14 -17.50
C PHE A 337 20.11 17.90 -18.65
N MET A 338 20.57 18.95 -19.36
CA MET A 338 21.65 18.82 -20.35
C MET A 338 22.96 18.35 -19.71
N ILE A 339 23.30 18.84 -18.51
CA ILE A 339 24.46 18.35 -17.75
C ILE A 339 24.27 16.90 -17.34
N LYS A 340 23.08 16.50 -16.86
CA LYS A 340 22.79 15.10 -16.49
C LYS A 340 22.85 14.15 -17.68
N GLN A 341 22.32 14.56 -18.82
CA GLN A 341 22.30 13.77 -20.04
C GLN A 341 23.71 13.57 -20.64
N SER A 342 24.52 14.63 -20.66
CA SER A 342 25.87 14.59 -21.25
C SER A 342 26.97 14.21 -20.26
N ASN A 343 26.66 14.21 -18.96
CA ASN A 343 27.60 14.14 -17.84
C ASN A 343 28.72 15.20 -17.96
N ASN A 344 28.37 16.40 -18.41
CA ASN A 344 29.32 17.45 -18.77
C ASN A 344 28.75 18.86 -18.53
N SER A 345 29.49 19.71 -17.81
CA SER A 345 29.09 21.10 -17.46
C SER A 345 29.71 22.19 -18.35
N ARG A 346 30.41 21.82 -19.42
CA ARG A 346 31.16 22.78 -20.26
C ARG A 346 30.33 23.89 -20.89
N LEU A 347 29.04 23.68 -21.13
CA LEU A 347 28.16 24.68 -21.77
C LEU A 347 27.94 25.92 -20.90
N ILE A 348 28.10 25.78 -19.58
CA ILE A 348 27.82 26.86 -18.62
C ILE A 348 29.07 27.34 -17.88
N ASP A 349 30.21 26.70 -18.09
CA ASP A 349 31.47 27.07 -17.44
C ASP A 349 31.95 28.46 -17.93
N PRO A 350 32.07 29.46 -17.04
CA PRO A 350 32.48 30.82 -17.39
C PRO A 350 33.93 30.93 -17.84
N SER A 351 34.76 29.91 -17.61
CA SER A 351 36.16 29.89 -18.02
C SER A 351 36.36 29.45 -19.47
N LEU A 352 35.35 28.82 -20.07
CA LEU A 352 35.36 28.28 -21.43
C LEU A 352 34.71 29.25 -22.43
N PRO A 353 35.01 29.13 -23.74
CA PRO A 353 34.34 29.94 -24.76
C PRO A 353 32.85 29.64 -24.85
N LEU A 354 32.09 30.59 -25.40
CA LEU A 354 30.66 30.44 -25.68
C LEU A 354 30.37 29.16 -26.50
N PRO A 355 29.28 28.45 -26.19
CA PRO A 355 28.99 27.17 -26.83
C PRO A 355 28.58 27.34 -28.30
N THR A 356 28.85 26.31 -29.09
CA THR A 356 28.45 26.21 -30.50
C THR A 356 27.08 25.54 -30.65
N LEU A 357 26.41 25.75 -31.79
CA LEU A 357 25.13 25.12 -32.10
C LEU A 357 25.18 23.59 -31.99
N GLU A 358 26.24 22.95 -32.47
CA GLU A 358 26.41 21.49 -32.40
C GLU A 358 26.48 21.00 -30.95
N GLN A 359 27.23 21.69 -30.10
CA GLN A 359 27.35 21.34 -28.68
C GLN A 359 26.01 21.48 -27.96
N VAL A 360 25.27 22.57 -28.21
CA VAL A 360 23.96 22.79 -27.59
C VAL A 360 22.95 21.74 -28.08
N THR A 361 22.87 21.50 -29.38
CA THR A 361 21.86 20.58 -29.96
C THR A 361 22.10 19.12 -29.58
N ARG A 362 23.35 18.68 -29.51
CA ARG A 362 23.72 17.32 -29.06
C ARG A 362 23.14 17.01 -27.68
N ASP A 363 23.20 17.98 -26.77
CA ASP A 363 22.80 17.79 -25.38
C ASP A 363 21.32 18.16 -25.16
N LEU A 364 20.80 19.15 -25.90
CA LEU A 364 19.42 19.66 -25.77
C LEU A 364 18.38 18.73 -26.39
N TYR A 365 18.63 18.13 -27.56
CA TYR A 365 17.63 17.34 -28.28
C TYR A 365 17.08 16.16 -27.47
N PRO A 366 17.92 15.26 -26.92
CA PRO A 366 17.44 14.16 -26.09
C PRO A 366 16.70 14.66 -24.84
N VAL A 367 17.20 15.73 -24.21
CA VAL A 367 16.58 16.33 -23.02
C VAL A 367 15.18 16.87 -23.34
N TYR A 368 15.07 17.66 -24.40
CA TYR A 368 13.80 18.25 -24.82
C TYR A 368 12.78 17.16 -25.15
N SER A 369 13.16 16.18 -25.98
CA SER A 369 12.27 15.07 -26.37
C SER A 369 11.78 14.29 -25.15
N LYS A 370 12.66 14.01 -24.20
CA LYS A 370 12.32 13.29 -22.97
C LYS A 370 11.40 14.08 -22.04
N LEU A 371 11.72 15.36 -21.79
CA LEU A 371 10.86 16.21 -20.97
C LEU A 371 9.48 16.40 -21.60
N PHE A 372 9.41 16.51 -22.93
CA PHE A 372 8.15 16.61 -23.65
C PHE A 372 7.35 15.30 -23.60
N ALA A 373 7.99 14.14 -23.79
CA ALA A 373 7.36 12.83 -23.66
C ALA A 373 6.80 12.60 -22.25
N ILE A 374 7.59 12.91 -21.21
CA ILE A 374 7.14 12.86 -19.80
C ILE A 374 5.93 13.77 -19.59
N TRP A 375 5.97 15.00 -20.11
CA TRP A 375 4.85 15.93 -20.01
C TRP A 375 3.57 15.38 -20.68
N LEU A 376 3.68 14.76 -21.86
CA LEU A 376 2.58 14.07 -22.52
C LEU A 376 2.04 12.92 -21.65
N GLY A 377 2.92 12.06 -21.14
CA GLY A 377 2.56 10.89 -20.33
C GLY A 377 1.86 11.22 -19.01
N ILE A 378 2.32 12.27 -18.31
CA ILE A 378 1.70 12.77 -17.08
C ILE A 378 0.33 13.39 -17.37
N ASN A 379 0.20 14.14 -18.46
CA ASN A 379 -1.03 14.88 -18.79
C ASN A 379 -1.98 14.13 -19.72
N LYS A 380 -1.70 12.87 -20.07
CA LYS A 380 -2.46 12.10 -21.07
C LYS A 380 -3.96 12.08 -20.82
N ARG A 381 -4.42 12.01 -19.56
CA ARG A 381 -5.86 12.01 -19.21
C ARG A 381 -6.57 13.34 -19.55
N LYS A 382 -5.83 14.45 -19.63
CA LYS A 382 -6.34 15.76 -20.01
C LYS A 382 -6.14 16.08 -21.49
N LEU A 383 -5.10 15.48 -22.10
CA LEU A 383 -4.74 15.69 -23.50
C LEU A 383 -5.51 14.77 -24.45
N LEU A 384 -5.76 13.53 -24.04
CA LEU A 384 -6.47 12.54 -24.84
C LEU A 384 -7.98 12.65 -24.62
N VAL A 385 -8.72 12.48 -25.71
CA VAL A 385 -10.18 12.39 -25.68
C VAL A 385 -10.55 10.91 -25.73
N SER A 386 -11.49 10.49 -24.87
CA SER A 386 -12.02 9.12 -24.95
C SER A 386 -12.68 8.91 -26.30
N ARG A 387 -12.44 7.74 -26.90
CA ARG A 387 -13.15 7.32 -28.10
C ARG A 387 -14.64 7.18 -27.79
N GLU A 388 -15.51 7.71 -28.64
CA GLU A 388 -16.97 7.66 -28.44
C GLU A 388 -17.47 6.23 -28.18
N GLU A 389 -18.42 6.10 -27.24
CA GLU A 389 -19.10 4.85 -26.91
C GLU A 389 -19.87 4.33 -28.14
N GLY A 390 -19.27 3.42 -28.89
CA GLY A 390 -19.87 2.80 -30.08
C GLY A 390 -18.89 2.52 -31.21
N ALA A 391 -17.73 3.18 -31.24
CA ALA A 391 -16.66 2.90 -32.18
C ALA A 391 -15.66 1.89 -31.58
N THR A 392 -16.04 0.61 -31.53
CA THR A 392 -15.13 -0.47 -31.14
C THR A 392 -14.06 -0.68 -32.21
N SER A 393 -12.97 0.07 -32.15
CA SER A 393 -11.75 -0.35 -32.82
C SER A 393 -11.14 -1.48 -32.01
N VAL A 394 -11.24 -2.69 -32.53
CA VAL A 394 -10.45 -3.81 -32.03
C VAL A 394 -8.99 -3.50 -32.38
N VAL A 395 -8.16 -3.29 -31.36
CA VAL A 395 -6.71 -3.27 -31.52
C VAL A 395 -6.26 -4.73 -31.41
N GLU A 396 -5.81 -5.30 -32.53
CA GLU A 396 -5.22 -6.64 -32.51
C GLU A 396 -3.85 -6.58 -31.82
N GLY A 397 -3.63 -7.47 -30.85
CA GLY A 397 -2.42 -7.52 -30.05
C GLY A 397 -2.26 -8.86 -29.36
N LEU A 398 -1.10 -9.06 -28.73
CA LEU A 398 -0.80 -10.23 -27.92
C LEU A 398 -0.92 -9.87 -26.44
N VAL A 399 -1.56 -10.73 -25.67
CA VAL A 399 -1.72 -10.57 -24.22
C VAL A 399 -1.13 -11.78 -23.52
N ASN A 400 -0.12 -11.55 -22.68
CA ASN A 400 0.49 -12.57 -21.83
C ASN A 400 -0.22 -12.54 -20.47
N GLN A 401 -1.04 -13.56 -20.20
CA GLN A 401 -1.82 -13.68 -18.96
C GLN A 401 -1.34 -14.87 -18.14
N ARG A 402 -1.15 -14.68 -16.83
CA ARG A 402 -0.81 -15.77 -15.92
C ARG A 402 -2.06 -16.53 -15.49
N GLN A 403 -2.21 -17.76 -15.96
CA GLN A 403 -3.29 -18.65 -15.53
C GLN A 403 -2.82 -19.61 -14.44
N THR A 404 -3.35 -19.47 -13.22
CA THR A 404 -3.16 -20.46 -12.15
C THR A 404 -4.05 -21.67 -12.41
N ARG A 405 -3.49 -22.68 -13.10
CA ARG A 405 -4.17 -23.97 -13.28
C ARG A 405 -3.86 -24.86 -12.08
N VAL A 406 -4.85 -25.06 -11.21
CA VAL A 406 -4.79 -26.12 -10.18
C VAL A 406 -5.04 -27.45 -10.88
N PHE A 407 -3.96 -28.14 -11.24
CA PHE A 407 -4.04 -29.50 -11.76
C PHE A 407 -4.32 -30.47 -10.60
N LEU A 408 -5.59 -30.64 -10.25
CA LEU A 408 -5.99 -31.68 -9.31
C LEU A 408 -5.86 -33.03 -10.01
N SER A 409 -4.77 -33.76 -9.72
CA SER A 409 -4.59 -35.08 -10.34
C SER A 409 -5.77 -35.99 -9.94
N THR A 410 -6.30 -36.73 -10.92
CA THR A 410 -7.41 -37.68 -10.69
C THR A 410 -7.13 -38.62 -9.50
N PRO A 411 -5.89 -39.15 -9.31
CA PRO A 411 -5.55 -39.93 -8.13
C PRO A 411 -5.69 -39.15 -6.80
N LEU A 412 -5.23 -37.90 -6.74
CA LEU A 412 -5.33 -37.06 -5.53
C LEU A 412 -6.79 -36.74 -5.17
N PHE A 413 -7.64 -36.48 -6.16
CA PHE A 413 -9.07 -36.24 -5.95
C PHE A 413 -9.77 -37.47 -5.36
N VAL A 414 -9.53 -38.65 -5.93
CA VAL A 414 -10.10 -39.92 -5.44
C VAL A 414 -9.66 -40.20 -4.00
N MET A 415 -8.37 -39.99 -3.68
CA MET A 415 -7.87 -40.17 -2.32
C MET A 415 -8.51 -39.21 -1.32
N ALA A 416 -8.71 -37.93 -1.69
CA ALA A 416 -9.35 -36.94 -0.83
C ALA A 416 -10.82 -37.28 -0.55
N GLU A 417 -11.59 -37.68 -1.57
CA GLU A 417 -12.99 -38.11 -1.42
C GLU A 417 -13.13 -39.36 -0.53
N ILE A 418 -12.22 -40.34 -0.67
CA ILE A 418 -12.21 -41.54 0.19
C ILE A 418 -11.96 -41.14 1.65
N ILE A 419 -10.96 -40.30 1.92
CA ILE A 419 -10.65 -39.83 3.28
C ILE A 419 -11.84 -39.09 3.88
N LEU A 420 -12.46 -38.18 3.11
CA LEU A 420 -13.63 -37.42 3.55
C LEU A 420 -14.82 -38.34 3.84
N GLY A 421 -15.09 -39.32 2.97
CA GLY A 421 -16.13 -40.33 3.17
C GLY A 421 -15.91 -41.14 4.45
N VAL A 422 -14.68 -41.60 4.70
CA VAL A 422 -14.33 -42.33 5.93
C VAL A 422 -14.55 -41.44 7.17
N TYR A 423 -14.15 -40.17 7.12
CA TYR A 423 -14.37 -39.23 8.23
C TYR A 423 -15.85 -39.00 8.53
N ILE A 424 -16.69 -38.85 7.50
CA ILE A 424 -18.14 -38.71 7.68
C ILE A 424 -18.71 -39.97 8.34
N ILE A 425 -18.34 -41.15 7.86
CA ILE A 425 -18.81 -42.43 8.41
C ILE A 425 -18.38 -42.55 9.88
N VAL A 426 -17.11 -42.29 10.19
CA VAL A 426 -16.60 -42.36 11.57
C VAL A 426 -17.30 -41.34 12.46
N ALA A 427 -17.51 -40.10 12.00
CA ALA A 427 -18.24 -39.09 12.75
C ALA A 427 -19.69 -39.54 13.03
N VAL A 428 -20.39 -40.07 12.03
CA VAL A 428 -21.74 -40.61 12.18
C VAL A 428 -21.75 -41.77 13.17
N CYS A 429 -20.83 -42.73 13.06
CA CYS A 429 -20.70 -43.82 14.01
C CYS A 429 -20.46 -43.33 15.44
N ILE A 430 -19.56 -42.35 15.64
CA ILE A 430 -19.28 -41.78 16.96
C ILE A 430 -20.50 -41.08 17.53
N TYR A 431 -21.24 -40.31 16.72
CA TYR A 431 -22.41 -39.58 17.17
C TYR A 431 -23.62 -40.50 17.44
N LEU A 432 -23.85 -41.52 16.60
CA LEU A 432 -24.96 -42.46 16.74
C LEU A 432 -24.72 -43.54 17.80
N TRP A 433 -23.47 -43.98 17.99
CA TRP A 433 -23.12 -45.00 19.01
C TRP A 433 -22.71 -44.39 20.35
N ARG A 434 -22.84 -43.07 20.52
CA ARG A 434 -22.49 -42.41 21.78
C ARG A 434 -23.46 -42.84 22.88
N PRO A 435 -23.02 -43.60 23.91
CA PRO A 435 -23.88 -43.92 25.03
C PRO A 435 -24.13 -42.64 25.84
N GLY A 436 -25.40 -42.31 26.09
CA GLY A 436 -25.86 -41.08 26.75
C GLY A 436 -25.55 -40.97 28.25
N ARG A 437 -24.42 -41.52 28.72
CA ARG A 437 -23.97 -41.39 30.11
C ARG A 437 -23.03 -40.19 30.24
N PHE A 438 -23.63 -39.01 30.36
CA PHE A 438 -22.88 -37.79 30.66
C PHE A 438 -22.75 -37.61 32.17
N LEU A 439 -21.58 -37.21 32.62
CA LEU A 439 -21.41 -36.57 33.92
C LEU A 439 -22.15 -35.23 33.88
N ARG A 440 -22.87 -34.89 34.94
CA ARG A 440 -23.65 -33.63 35.05
C ARG A 440 -22.78 -32.38 34.86
N ARG A 441 -21.47 -32.49 35.07
CA ARG A 441 -20.42 -31.50 34.74
C ARG A 441 -19.17 -32.22 34.24
N MET A 442 -18.55 -31.71 33.17
CA MET A 442 -17.18 -32.11 32.81
C MET A 442 -16.22 -31.46 33.82
N PRO A 443 -15.42 -32.24 34.56
CA PRO A 443 -14.42 -31.66 35.45
C PRO A 443 -13.31 -31.03 34.60
N THR A 444 -13.25 -29.70 34.55
CA THR A 444 -12.23 -28.93 33.82
C THR A 444 -10.99 -28.62 34.68
N SER A 445 -11.01 -29.01 35.95
CA SER A 445 -9.91 -28.80 36.89
C SER A 445 -9.69 -30.03 37.78
N ILE A 446 -8.46 -30.18 38.31
CA ILE A 446 -8.10 -31.27 39.23
C ILE A 446 -8.98 -31.23 40.50
N GLY A 447 -9.28 -30.03 41.01
CA GLY A 447 -10.19 -29.87 42.16
C GLY A 447 -11.60 -30.39 41.89
N ALA A 448 -12.12 -30.18 40.67
CA ALA A 448 -13.41 -30.73 40.25
C ALA A 448 -13.39 -32.26 40.14
N ILE A 449 -12.25 -32.86 39.76
CA ILE A 449 -12.09 -34.32 39.76
C ILE A 449 -12.06 -34.86 41.20
N ILE A 450 -11.32 -34.20 42.10
CA ILE A 450 -11.21 -34.61 43.51
C ILE A 450 -12.56 -34.55 44.22
N ALA A 451 -13.36 -33.52 43.94
CA ALA A 451 -14.70 -33.37 44.51
C ALA A 451 -15.63 -34.57 44.23
N LEU A 452 -15.41 -35.30 43.12
CA LEU A 452 -16.21 -36.47 42.77
C LEU A 452 -15.99 -37.66 43.69
N PHE A 453 -14.86 -37.76 44.40
CA PHE A 453 -14.58 -38.91 45.25
C PHE A 453 -14.12 -38.52 46.66
N ALA A 454 -13.91 -37.24 46.96
CA ALA A 454 -13.32 -36.78 48.22
C ALA A 454 -14.07 -37.28 49.47
N ALA A 455 -15.40 -37.33 49.41
CA ALA A 455 -16.24 -37.78 50.51
C ALA A 455 -16.49 -39.31 50.51
N SER A 456 -15.98 -40.03 49.50
CA SER A 456 -16.29 -41.44 49.27
C SER A 456 -15.43 -42.40 50.09
N GLN A 457 -16.02 -43.55 50.43
CA GLN A 457 -15.32 -44.68 51.02
C GLN A 457 -14.18 -45.21 50.14
N ALA A 458 -14.22 -44.98 48.83
CA ALA A 458 -13.15 -45.28 47.88
C ALA A 458 -11.80 -44.64 48.28
N VAL A 459 -11.81 -43.41 48.81
CA VAL A 459 -10.59 -42.73 49.27
C VAL A 459 -9.98 -43.44 50.47
N ARG A 460 -10.82 -43.94 51.37
CA ARG A 460 -10.39 -44.67 52.57
C ARG A 460 -9.80 -46.03 52.21
N GLU A 461 -10.42 -46.72 51.26
CA GLU A 461 -9.96 -48.03 50.77
C GLU A 461 -8.65 -47.95 49.97
N MET A 462 -8.37 -46.78 49.40
CA MET A 462 -7.14 -46.49 48.67
C MET A 462 -6.02 -45.92 49.57
N ARG A 463 -6.25 -45.76 50.87
CA ARG A 463 -5.25 -45.24 51.81
C ARG A 463 -4.05 -46.20 51.89
N GLY A 464 -2.84 -45.64 51.84
CA GLY A 464 -1.60 -46.43 51.87
C GLY A 464 -1.22 -47.09 50.54
N THR A 465 -2.02 -46.91 49.47
CA THR A 465 -1.74 -47.51 48.15
C THR A 465 -0.93 -46.62 47.20
N SER A 466 -0.48 -45.45 47.66
CA SER A 466 0.24 -44.44 46.85
C SER A 466 1.59 -44.96 46.32
N LEU A 467 2.31 -45.74 47.12
CA LEU A 467 3.60 -46.35 46.77
C LEU A 467 3.48 -47.68 46.03
N LEU A 468 2.26 -48.24 45.91
CA LEU A 468 2.04 -49.51 45.19
C LEU A 468 2.13 -49.32 43.69
N THR A 469 2.68 -50.31 42.99
CA THR A 469 2.64 -50.36 41.52
C THR A 469 1.20 -50.54 41.03
N ARG A 470 0.94 -50.25 39.74
CA ARG A 470 -0.41 -50.45 39.15
C ARG A 470 -0.93 -51.89 39.31
N ARG A 471 -0.04 -52.88 39.25
CA ARG A 471 -0.42 -54.31 39.41
C ARG A 471 -0.79 -54.62 40.85
N ASP A 472 -0.01 -54.14 41.81
CA ASP A 472 -0.25 -54.41 43.24
C ASP A 472 -1.48 -53.67 43.74
N ARG A 473 -1.70 -52.43 43.30
CA ARG A 473 -2.90 -51.66 43.60
C ARG A 473 -4.16 -52.33 43.02
N ARG A 474 -4.07 -52.93 41.83
CA ARG A 474 -5.18 -53.70 41.25
C ARG A 474 -5.48 -54.95 42.06
N LYS A 475 -4.47 -55.68 42.54
CA LYS A 475 -4.67 -56.83 43.44
C LYS A 475 -5.29 -56.41 44.77
N HIS A 476 -4.83 -55.29 45.35
CA HIS A 476 -5.42 -54.70 46.56
C HIS A 476 -6.90 -54.38 46.38
N LEU A 477 -7.27 -53.67 45.31
CA LEU A 477 -8.66 -53.37 44.98
C LEU A 477 -9.50 -54.62 44.73
N GLN A 478 -8.95 -55.63 44.04
CA GLN A 478 -9.63 -56.91 43.83
C GLN A 478 -9.86 -57.68 45.14
N SER A 479 -8.93 -57.60 46.09
CA SER A 479 -9.08 -58.23 47.41
C SER A 479 -10.15 -57.58 48.29
N LEU A 480 -10.46 -56.29 48.06
CA LEU A 480 -11.52 -55.56 48.76
C LEU A 480 -12.94 -55.94 48.27
N GLY A 481 -13.05 -56.66 47.15
CA GLY A 481 -14.29 -57.30 46.70
C GLY A 481 -15.45 -56.37 46.32
N GLY A 482 -15.19 -55.10 45.99
CA GLY A 482 -16.23 -54.11 45.67
C GLY A 482 -16.15 -53.52 44.28
N THR A 483 -17.31 -53.07 43.77
CA THR A 483 -17.47 -52.22 42.59
C THR A 483 -17.77 -50.78 43.02
N TYR A 484 -17.40 -49.80 42.18
CA TYR A 484 -17.71 -48.39 42.42
C TYR A 484 -18.58 -47.88 41.29
N GLY A 485 -19.64 -47.15 41.64
CA GLY A 485 -20.57 -46.51 40.71
C GLY A 485 -20.51 -44.98 40.83
N TYR A 486 -21.01 -44.28 39.81
CA TYR A 486 -21.23 -42.84 39.87
C TYR A 486 -22.71 -42.56 40.14
N GLY A 487 -23.00 -41.72 41.13
CA GLY A 487 -24.37 -41.39 41.51
C GLY A 487 -24.41 -40.51 42.77
N THR A 488 -25.56 -40.49 43.44
CA THR A 488 -25.70 -39.79 44.72
C THR A 488 -25.42 -40.75 45.88
N PHE A 489 -24.66 -40.30 46.86
CA PHE A 489 -24.30 -41.10 48.03
C PHE A 489 -24.19 -40.23 49.28
N ILE A 490 -24.21 -40.87 50.46
CA ILE A 490 -23.97 -40.20 51.73
C ILE A 490 -22.50 -40.35 52.08
N GLY A 491 -21.78 -39.23 52.15
CA GLY A 491 -20.34 -39.21 52.40
C GLY A 491 -19.99 -39.55 53.85
N ALA A 492 -18.69 -39.75 54.11
CA ALA A 492 -18.19 -39.97 55.47
C ALA A 492 -18.45 -38.80 56.45
N ASP A 493 -18.83 -37.62 55.92
CA ASP A 493 -19.25 -36.43 56.64
C ASP A 493 -20.76 -36.42 56.99
N GLY A 494 -21.50 -37.46 56.61
CA GLY A 494 -22.94 -37.59 56.86
C GLY A 494 -23.82 -36.73 55.96
N ARG A 495 -23.26 -36.08 54.93
CA ARG A 495 -24.00 -35.23 53.97
C ARG A 495 -24.17 -35.93 52.63
N LEU A 496 -25.14 -35.47 51.83
CA LEU A 496 -25.40 -35.99 50.49
C LEU A 496 -24.37 -35.41 49.50
N HIS A 497 -23.70 -36.28 48.74
CA HIS A 497 -22.72 -35.94 47.69
C HIS A 497 -23.13 -36.57 46.35
N GLU A 498 -22.69 -35.97 45.25
CA GLU A 498 -22.80 -36.53 43.89
C GLU A 498 -21.40 -36.88 43.39
N GLY A 499 -21.15 -38.15 43.07
CA GLY A 499 -19.80 -38.60 42.74
C GLY A 499 -19.64 -40.11 42.65
N ILE A 500 -18.40 -40.59 42.76
CA ILE A 500 -18.01 -42.00 42.67
C ILE A 500 -18.01 -42.58 44.08
N GLU A 501 -18.79 -43.64 44.32
CA GLU A 501 -18.85 -44.34 45.61
C GLU A 501 -19.02 -45.86 45.43
N LYS A 502 -18.66 -46.64 46.46
CA LYS A 502 -18.74 -48.10 46.48
C LYS A 502 -20.18 -48.60 46.44
N GLU A 503 -20.50 -49.55 45.57
CA GLU A 503 -21.80 -50.22 45.54
C GLU A 503 -21.99 -51.12 46.78
N PRO A 504 -23.19 -51.14 47.41
CA PRO A 504 -24.46 -50.53 46.99
C PRO A 504 -24.73 -49.14 47.60
N PHE A 505 -23.73 -48.45 48.15
CA PHE A 505 -23.92 -47.16 48.85
C PHE A 505 -24.11 -45.97 47.90
N VAL A 506 -24.08 -46.22 46.59
CA VAL A 506 -24.32 -45.23 45.55
C VAL A 506 -25.63 -45.55 44.85
N ASP A 507 -26.57 -44.61 44.93
CA ASP A 507 -27.80 -44.70 44.14
C ASP A 507 -27.56 -44.05 42.78
N ALA A 508 -27.65 -44.88 41.73
CA ALA A 508 -27.71 -44.40 40.36
C ALA A 508 -29.11 -43.84 40.10
N VAL A 509 -29.39 -42.61 40.56
CA VAL A 509 -30.70 -41.98 40.34
C VAL A 509 -31.01 -41.94 38.83
N PRO A 510 -32.06 -42.60 38.34
CA PRO A 510 -32.63 -42.29 37.04
C PRO A 510 -33.40 -40.97 37.20
N VAL A 511 -33.11 -39.98 36.35
CA VAL A 511 -33.78 -38.68 36.38
C VAL A 511 -35.28 -38.88 36.12
N ARG A 512 -36.15 -38.65 37.12
CA ARG A 512 -37.58 -38.42 36.88
C ARG A 512 -37.71 -37.13 36.08
N GLY A 513 -38.12 -37.24 34.81
CA GLY A 513 -38.33 -36.10 33.90
C GLY A 513 -37.66 -36.21 32.53
N VAL A 514 -36.88 -37.27 32.26
CA VAL A 514 -36.56 -37.64 30.87
C VAL A 514 -37.64 -38.60 30.40
N LEU A 515 -38.42 -38.15 29.42
CA LEU A 515 -39.43 -38.94 28.73
C LEU A 515 -38.91 -40.36 28.45
N GLU A 516 -39.74 -41.34 28.82
CA GLU A 516 -39.82 -42.66 28.21
C GLU A 516 -40.11 -42.47 26.72
N ASN A 517 -39.10 -42.13 25.94
CA ASN A 517 -39.13 -42.16 24.47
C ASN A 517 -37.70 -41.96 23.98
N VAL A 518 -37.07 -43.08 23.63
CA VAL A 518 -36.43 -43.34 22.33
C VAL A 518 -35.88 -44.77 22.45
N GLN A 519 -36.77 -45.74 22.27
CA GLN A 519 -36.41 -46.98 21.60
C GLN A 519 -36.20 -46.60 20.13
N THR A 520 -34.96 -46.39 19.71
CA THR A 520 -34.60 -46.50 18.29
C THR A 520 -33.47 -47.51 18.15
N GLY A 521 -33.85 -48.71 17.70
CA GLY A 521 -33.06 -49.53 16.79
C GLY A 521 -31.80 -50.19 17.35
N PHE A 522 -31.95 -51.29 18.05
CA PHE A 522 -31.76 -52.64 17.50
C PHE A 522 -32.09 -53.62 18.63
N SER A 523 -33.40 -53.89 18.78
CA SER A 523 -33.84 -55.11 19.44
C SER A 523 -33.34 -56.27 18.59
N SER A 524 -32.25 -56.89 19.03
CA SER A 524 -31.87 -58.24 18.63
C SER A 524 -33.07 -59.13 18.95
N LYS A 525 -33.88 -59.42 17.92
CA LYS A 525 -34.73 -60.61 17.92
C LYS A 525 -33.81 -61.79 18.24
N SER A 526 -33.99 -62.35 19.43
CA SER A 526 -33.52 -63.68 19.76
C SER A 526 -34.11 -64.64 18.74
N SER A 527 -33.32 -65.05 17.74
CA SER A 527 -33.62 -66.26 16.99
C SER A 527 -33.42 -67.42 17.97
N MET A 528 -34.54 -67.98 18.42
CA MET A 528 -34.63 -69.26 19.08
C MET A 528 -33.98 -70.32 18.18
N PHE A 529 -32.71 -70.66 18.42
CA PHE A 529 -32.12 -71.88 17.89
C PHE A 529 -32.49 -73.02 18.84
N LYS A 530 -33.49 -73.78 18.39
CA LYS A 530 -33.94 -75.05 18.96
C LYS A 530 -32.74 -76.00 18.98
N ARG A 531 -32.21 -76.31 20.16
CA ARG A 531 -31.29 -77.43 20.38
C ARG A 531 -32.16 -78.65 20.66
N THR A 532 -32.46 -79.42 19.62
CA THR A 532 -33.00 -80.78 19.76
C THR A 532 -31.93 -81.70 20.33
N ARG A 533 -32.35 -82.59 21.23
CA ARG A 533 -31.57 -83.74 21.69
C ARG A 533 -31.08 -84.58 20.51
N GLY A 534 -29.82 -84.96 20.63
CA GLY A 534 -29.08 -85.98 19.92
C GLY A 534 -27.79 -86.15 20.69
#